data_AF-A0A2S9RS15-F1
#
_entry.id   AF-A0A2S9RS15-F1
#
_cell.length_a   1.000
_cell.length_b   1.000
_cell.length_c   1.000
_cell.angle_alpha   90.00
_cell.angle_beta   90.00
_cell.angle_gamma   90.00
#
_symmetry.space_group_name_H-M   'P 1'
#
loop_
_entity.id
_entity.type
_entity.pdbx_description
1 polymer ?
#
loop_
_entity_poly.entity_id
_entity_poly.type
_entity_poly.pdbx_seq_one_letter_code
_entity_poly.pdbx_strand_id
1 'polypeptide(L)'
;MSQLANPELIKVVILLASSVTIVPLFKRLGLGSVLGYLVAGCLIGPSVFGIVQDPTAVVHLAELGVVMFLFIIGLEMYPDSGWKMVNELTISFNF
;
A
#
# COMPACT_ATOMS: atom_id res chain seq x y z
N MET A 1 15.46 -36.42 31.41
CA MET A 1 15.48 -35.80 30.06
C MET A 1 14.21 -34.97 29.81
N SER A 2 13.90 -33.99 30.66
CA SER A 2 12.72 -33.09 30.52
C SER A 2 12.98 -31.65 31.06
N GLN A 3 14.24 -31.28 31.26
CA GLN A 3 14.70 -29.98 31.81
C GLN A 3 15.51 -29.16 30.79
N LEU A 4 15.43 -29.48 29.50
CA LEU A 4 16.22 -28.83 28.44
C LEU A 4 15.41 -27.82 27.61
N ALA A 5 14.12 -27.64 27.91
CA ALA A 5 13.25 -26.73 27.19
C ALA A 5 12.66 -25.70 28.16
N ASN A 6 13.42 -24.64 28.40
CA ASN A 6 12.96 -23.52 29.23
C ASN A 6 11.78 -22.83 28.49
N PRO A 7 10.58 -22.75 29.09
CA PRO A 7 9.40 -22.19 28.43
C PRO A 7 9.61 -20.75 27.94
N GLU A 8 10.54 -20.00 28.52
CA GLU A 8 10.91 -18.66 28.05
C GLU A 8 11.60 -18.68 26.67
N LEU A 9 12.45 -19.66 26.40
CA LEU A 9 13.09 -19.83 25.09
C LEU A 9 12.04 -20.22 24.03
N ILE A 10 11.09 -21.08 24.39
CA ILE A 10 10.00 -21.47 23.49
C ILE A 10 9.16 -20.24 23.11
N LYS A 11 8.83 -19.38 24.06
CA LYS A 11 8.09 -18.13 23.79
C LYS A 11 8.87 -17.22 22.83
N VAL A 12 10.16 -17.00 23.08
CA VAL A 12 11.02 -16.17 22.23
C VAL A 12 11.13 -16.75 20.81
N VAL A 13 11.29 -18.07 20.68
CA VAL A 13 11.34 -18.76 19.38
C VAL A 13 10.02 -18.63 18.63
N ILE A 14 8.87 -18.80 19.30
CA ILE A 14 7.55 -18.60 18.69
C ILE A 14 7.36 -17.15 18.24
N LEU A 15 7.81 -16.18 19.04
CA LEU A 15 7.74 -14.75 18.71
C LEU A 15 8.58 -14.41 17.47
N LEU A 16 9.81 -14.91 17.43
CA LEU A 16 10.72 -14.72 16.28
C LEU A 16 10.20 -15.42 15.03
N ALA A 17 9.74 -16.67 15.15
CA ALA A 17 9.17 -17.42 14.03
C ALA A 17 7.90 -16.77 13.49
N SER A 18 7.04 -16.23 14.35
CA SER A 18 5.83 -15.52 13.94
C SER A 18 6.17 -14.24 13.19
N SER A 19 7.12 -13.44 13.70
CA SER A 19 7.59 -12.22 13.03
C SER A 19 8.18 -12.53 11.65
N VAL A 20 9.06 -13.53 11.56
CA VAL A 20 9.69 -13.96 10.29
C VAL A 20 8.69 -14.53 9.29
N THR A 21 7.56 -15.08 9.73
CA THR A 21 6.56 -15.67 8.81
C THR A 21 5.49 -14.66 8.41
N ILE A 22 4.97 -13.85 9.34
CA ILE A 22 3.94 -12.83 9.06
C ILE A 22 4.48 -11.72 8.15
N VAL A 23 5.68 -11.21 8.43
CA VAL A 23 6.23 -10.01 7.77
C VAL A 23 6.44 -10.22 6.25
N PRO A 24 7.05 -11.31 5.77
CA PRO A 24 7.19 -11.58 4.34
C PRO A 24 5.90 -12.13 3.71
N LEU A 25 4.99 -12.79 4.46
CA LEU A 25 3.71 -13.23 3.90
C LEU A 25 2.84 -12.03 3.47
N PHE A 26 2.83 -10.96 4.28
CA PHE A 26 2.20 -9.69 3.91
C PHE A 26 2.93 -8.99 2.75
N LYS A 27 4.25 -9.13 2.66
CA LYS A 27 5.05 -8.57 1.56
C LYS A 27 4.88 -9.32 0.23
N ARG A 28 4.57 -10.62 0.27
CA ARG A 28 4.58 -11.54 -0.89
C ARG A 28 3.28 -11.57 -1.69
N LEU A 29 2.22 -10.92 -1.21
CA LEU A 29 0.98 -10.84 -1.98
C LEU A 29 1.14 -10.04 -3.29
N GLY A 30 2.24 -9.29 -3.50
CA GLY A 30 2.54 -8.64 -4.81
C GLY A 30 1.57 -7.53 -5.21
N LEU A 31 0.49 -7.39 -4.46
CA LEU A 31 -0.41 -6.27 -4.37
C LEU A 31 0.45 -5.08 -3.94
N GLY A 32 0.60 -4.06 -4.79
CA GLY A 32 1.38 -2.85 -4.46
C GLY A 32 1.02 -2.34 -3.06
N SER A 33 1.91 -1.60 -2.41
CA SER A 33 1.72 -1.14 -1.02
C SER A 33 0.29 -0.64 -0.70
N VAL A 34 -0.31 0.11 -1.64
CA VAL A 34 -1.70 0.58 -1.63
C VAL A 34 -2.73 -0.54 -1.39
N LEU A 35 -2.58 -1.66 -2.09
CA LEU A 35 -3.53 -2.75 -2.12
C LEU A 35 -3.39 -3.64 -0.86
N GLY A 36 -2.19 -3.70 -0.26
CA GLY A 36 -1.99 -4.21 1.10
C GLY A 36 -2.66 -3.34 2.18
N TYR A 37 -2.58 -2.01 2.07
CA TYR A 37 -3.31 -1.10 2.95
C TYR A 37 -4.83 -1.23 2.80
N LEU A 38 -5.34 -1.46 1.57
CA LEU A 38 -6.77 -1.70 1.33
C LEU A 38 -7.28 -2.98 1.99
N VAL A 39 -6.54 -4.10 1.87
CA VAL A 39 -6.92 -5.37 2.53
C VAL A 39 -6.90 -5.22 4.04
N ALA A 40 -5.88 -4.57 4.61
CA ALA A 40 -5.81 -4.29 6.04
C ALA A 40 -7.00 -3.43 6.51
N GLY A 41 -7.36 -2.37 5.76
CA GLY A 41 -8.53 -1.54 6.03
C GLY A 41 -9.86 -2.30 5.92
N CYS A 42 -9.99 -3.21 4.95
CA CYS A 42 -11.16 -4.07 4.78
C CYS A 42 -11.33 -5.01 5.99
N LEU A 43 -10.24 -5.63 6.44
CA LEU A 43 -10.24 -6.49 7.63
C LEU A 43 -10.55 -5.71 8.91
N ILE A 44 -9.93 -4.55 9.12
CA ILE A 44 -10.12 -3.76 10.35
C ILE A 44 -11.46 -2.99 10.35
N GLY A 45 -12.03 -2.76 9.16
CA GLY A 45 -13.22 -1.96 8.95
C GLY A 45 -14.49 -2.52 9.63
N PRO A 46 -15.56 -1.71 9.68
CA PRO A 46 -16.80 -2.04 10.36
C PRO A 46 -17.46 -3.33 9.81
N SER A 47 -17.20 -3.66 8.54
CA SER A 47 -17.81 -4.81 7.86
C SER A 47 -17.19 -6.16 8.20
N VAL A 48 -15.97 -6.22 8.76
CA VAL A 48 -15.29 -7.48 9.08
C VAL A 48 -15.01 -7.62 10.57
N PHE A 49 -14.15 -6.78 11.16
CA PHE A 49 -13.81 -6.85 12.59
C PHE A 49 -14.54 -5.83 13.46
N GLY A 50 -15.14 -4.77 12.90
CA GLY A 50 -15.94 -3.83 13.69
C GLY A 50 -15.14 -2.93 14.65
N ILE A 51 -13.80 -2.94 14.55
CA ILE A 51 -12.92 -2.21 15.48
C ILE A 51 -13.08 -0.69 15.32
N VAL A 52 -13.37 -0.24 14.09
CA VAL A 52 -13.67 1.16 13.79
C VAL A 52 -15.17 1.39 13.91
N GLN A 53 -15.57 2.12 14.95
CA GLN A 53 -16.97 2.30 15.35
C GLN A 53 -17.65 3.53 14.74
N ASP A 54 -16.88 4.41 14.07
CA ASP A 54 -17.41 5.60 13.39
C ASP A 54 -17.21 5.51 11.87
N PRO A 55 -18.17 4.93 11.14
CA PRO A 55 -18.12 4.85 9.68
C PRO A 55 -18.09 6.23 9.02
N THR A 56 -18.73 7.23 9.64
CA THR A 56 -18.89 8.57 9.07
C THR A 56 -17.55 9.29 8.98
N ALA A 57 -16.76 9.21 10.05
CA ALA A 57 -15.41 9.77 10.08
C ALA A 57 -14.49 9.11 9.03
N VAL A 58 -14.60 7.79 8.84
CA VAL A 58 -13.80 7.04 7.87
C VAL A 58 -14.12 7.46 6.43
N VAL A 59 -15.40 7.66 6.10
CA VAL A 59 -15.84 8.08 4.76
C VAL A 59 -15.28 9.47 4.42
N HIS A 60 -15.36 10.43 5.34
CA HIS A 60 -14.84 11.77 5.11
C HIS A 60 -13.31 11.81 4.91
N LEU A 61 -12.60 10.95 5.66
CA LEU A 61 -11.16 10.78 5.51
C LEU A 61 -10.81 10.13 4.15
N ALA A 62 -11.64 9.18 3.69
CA ALA A 62 -11.48 8.56 2.38
C ALA A 62 -11.72 9.55 1.22
N GLU A 63 -12.70 10.45 1.34
CA GLU A 63 -12.94 11.53 0.38
C GLU A 63 -11.69 12.40 0.20
N LEU A 64 -11.06 12.84 1.30
CA LEU A 64 -9.79 13.58 1.22
C LEU A 64 -8.64 12.74 0.66
N GLY A 65 -8.55 11.47 1.03
CA GLY A 65 -7.53 10.55 0.51
C GLY A 65 -7.57 10.43 -1.02
N VAL A 66 -8.75 10.30 -1.60
CA VAL A 66 -8.93 10.24 -3.06
C VAL A 66 -8.53 11.55 -3.73
N VAL A 67 -8.92 12.70 -3.16
CA VAL A 67 -8.51 14.02 -3.70
C VAL A 67 -6.98 14.16 -3.68
N MET A 68 -6.34 13.78 -2.58
CA MET A 68 -4.88 13.81 -2.47
C MET A 68 -4.20 12.86 -3.46
N PHE A 69 -4.74 11.64 -3.68
CA PHE A 69 -4.22 10.72 -4.68
C PHE A 69 -4.33 11.28 -6.11
N LEU A 70 -5.49 11.81 -6.48
CA LEU A 70 -5.67 12.44 -7.79
C LEU A 70 -4.75 13.64 -7.98
N PHE A 71 -4.52 14.41 -6.91
CA PHE A 71 -3.56 15.51 -6.93
C PHE A 71 -2.12 15.02 -7.18
N ILE A 72 -1.67 13.99 -6.47
CA ILE A 72 -0.33 13.41 -6.66
C ILE A 72 -0.17 12.84 -8.07
N ILE A 73 -1.17 12.08 -8.56
CA ILE A 73 -1.16 11.54 -9.93
C ILE A 73 -1.12 12.69 -10.95
N GLY A 74 -1.84 13.78 -10.69
CA GLY A 74 -1.81 14.99 -11.50
C GLY A 74 -0.45 15.71 -11.49
N LEU A 75 0.26 15.71 -10.35
CA LEU A 75 1.62 16.25 -10.24
C LEU A 75 2.66 15.36 -10.94
N GLU A 76 2.46 14.04 -10.91
CA GLU A 76 3.32 13.06 -11.59
C GLU A 76 3.12 13.09 -13.11
N MET A 77 1.91 13.40 -13.56
CA MET A 77 1.62 13.80 -14.96
C MET A 77 2.09 15.23 -15.24
N TYR A 78 3.36 15.54 -14.96
CA TYR A 78 3.99 16.67 -15.61
C TYR A 78 4.13 16.34 -17.11
N PRO A 79 3.62 17.16 -18.04
CA PRO A 79 3.73 16.90 -19.48
C PRO A 79 5.19 17.08 -19.91
N ASP A 80 6.03 16.08 -19.61
CA ASP A 80 7.47 16.27 -19.61
C ASP A 80 8.04 16.47 -21.02
N SER A 81 7.36 16.07 -22.10
CA SER A 81 7.93 16.30 -23.45
C SER A 81 7.01 16.02 -24.64
N GLY A 82 5.70 16.27 -24.55
CA GLY A 82 4.79 16.14 -25.71
C GLY A 82 5.14 17.05 -26.90
N TRP A 83 5.90 18.12 -26.65
CA TRP A 83 6.26 19.12 -27.67
C TRP A 83 7.50 18.79 -28.49
N LYS A 84 8.25 17.73 -28.16
CA LYS A 84 9.41 17.32 -28.96
C LYS A 84 9.01 16.64 -30.28
N MET A 85 7.82 16.05 -30.36
CA MET A 85 7.33 15.39 -31.58
C MET A 85 6.70 16.38 -32.58
N VAL A 86 6.11 17.49 -32.11
CA VAL A 86 5.47 18.49 -32.98
C VAL A 86 6.51 19.30 -33.77
N ASN A 87 7.70 19.53 -33.18
CA ASN A 87 8.74 20.34 -33.81
C ASN A 87 9.50 19.61 -34.94
N GLU A 88 9.49 18.27 -34.96
CA GLU A 88 10.08 17.47 -36.06
C GLU A 88 9.20 17.49 -37.33
N LEU A 89 7.88 17.59 -37.18
CA LEU A 89 6.97 17.63 -38.34
C LEU A 89 7.04 18.95 -39.11
N THR A 90 7.43 20.06 -38.46
CA THR A 90 7.55 21.37 -39.13
C THR A 90 8.88 21.55 -39.87
N ILE A 91 9.96 20.85 -39.48
CA ILE A 91 11.28 20.99 -40.11
C ILE A 91 11.38 20.20 -41.42
N SER A 92 10.58 19.14 -41.61
CA SER A 92 10.60 18.31 -42.82
C SER A 92 9.80 18.86 -44.02
N PHE A 93 9.17 20.03 -43.90
CA PHE A 93 8.40 20.69 -44.98
C PHE A 93 9.18 21.80 -45.72
N ASN A 94 10.52 21.68 -45.79
CA ASN A 94 11.35 22.53 -46.64
C ASN A 94 11.98 21.70 -47.77
N PHE A 95 11.21 21.49 -48.83
CA PHE A 95 11.69 21.25 -50.20
C PHE A 95 10.64 21.67 -51.21
#